data_AF-A0A5J6UFU6-F1
#
_entry.id   AF-A0A5J6UFU6-F1
#
_cell.length_a   1.000
_cell.length_b   1.000
_cell.length_c   1.000
_cell.angle_alpha   90.00
_cell.angle_beta   90.00
_cell.angle_gamma   90.00
#
_symmetry.space_group_name_H-M   'P 1'
#
loop_
_entity.id
_entity.type
_entity.pdbx_description
1 polymer ?
#
loop_
_entity_poly.entity_id
_entity_poly.type
_entity_poly.pdbx_seq_one_letter_code
_entity_poly.pdbx_strand_id
1 'polypeptide(L)'
;MIEARDTGSPGTAPTGGRDRPPEKNAKPGSKGPSPKLLFGAAAALVLVVVAVVAVVLVTGGGEEKAPAVAKVVPTAYTPDYNGGGFAQIADRRTDQRAITEAEAFGGDAKTIQSGRYTFTQAGAQLTDCKSATWGDRLQQDLAAHGCTQIGRAAYVSADKKVVGQFIVINMKDKAGADQIMRSLEPGANAGWIVPLNPDGAPAFGAGFSAAYARNYGHYAVVTWVQEAGGGQGATLNELIDASLAVEKPADFLWARLGLADEAAQ
;
A
#
# COMPACT_ATOMS: atom_id res chain seq x y z
N MET A 1 51.78 9.51 -31.63
CA MET A 1 53.02 9.44 -30.84
C MET A 1 52.64 9.82 -29.40
N ILE A 2 52.95 9.00 -28.38
CA ILE A 2 54.17 9.05 -27.54
C ILE A 2 54.18 10.38 -26.73
N GLU A 3 54.25 10.41 -25.39
CA GLU A 3 54.68 9.40 -24.38
C GLU A 3 53.59 9.03 -23.35
N ALA A 4 53.70 7.84 -22.78
CA ALA A 4 53.35 7.58 -21.38
C ALA A 4 54.66 7.46 -20.58
N ARG A 5 54.66 7.73 -19.27
CA ARG A 5 55.85 7.57 -18.42
C ARG A 5 55.60 6.59 -17.27
N ASP A 6 56.19 5.42 -17.44
CA ASP A 6 56.44 4.42 -16.40
C ASP A 6 57.80 4.68 -15.75
N THR A 7 57.96 4.32 -14.47
CA THR A 7 59.22 4.40 -13.71
C THR A 7 59.27 3.27 -12.68
N GLY A 8 59.87 2.13 -13.05
CA GLY A 8 59.96 0.95 -12.18
C GLY A 8 61.18 0.94 -11.23
N SER A 9 61.10 0.04 -10.23
CA SER A 9 62.08 -1.02 -9.86
C SER A 9 63.58 -0.69 -9.68
N PRO A 10 64.36 -1.39 -8.79
CA PRO A 10 64.18 -2.81 -8.44
C PRO A 10 64.49 -3.22 -6.96
N GLY A 11 64.39 -4.52 -6.64
CA GLY A 11 64.97 -5.13 -5.42
C GLY A 11 64.42 -6.53 -5.07
N THR A 12 65.28 -7.55 -4.93
CA THR A 12 64.87 -8.98 -4.90
C THR A 12 65.33 -9.76 -3.65
N ALA A 13 64.36 -10.19 -2.84
CA ALA A 13 64.26 -11.49 -2.12
C ALA A 13 65.46 -11.95 -1.19
N PRO A 14 65.51 -13.18 -0.61
CA PRO A 14 65.11 -13.30 0.81
C PRO A 14 65.96 -14.24 1.72
N THR A 15 65.51 -14.38 2.97
CA THR A 15 65.76 -15.49 3.96
C THR A 15 67.15 -15.74 4.55
N GLY A 16 67.21 -15.91 5.89
CA GLY A 16 68.28 -16.65 6.58
C GLY A 16 68.53 -16.25 8.05
N GLY A 17 68.85 -17.22 8.90
CA GLY A 17 69.51 -16.99 10.21
C GLY A 17 68.66 -17.09 11.48
N ARG A 18 69.18 -17.80 12.49
CA ARG A 18 68.79 -17.74 13.91
C ARG A 18 70.04 -17.34 14.71
N ASP A 19 69.87 -16.79 15.92
CA ASP A 19 70.45 -17.31 17.18
C ASP A 19 70.41 -16.26 18.33
N ARG A 20 70.87 -16.66 19.53
CA ARG A 20 70.76 -16.02 20.85
C ARG A 20 71.90 -16.55 21.75
N PRO A 21 72.16 -15.98 22.95
CA PRO A 21 72.06 -14.59 23.47
C PRO A 21 73.48 -14.19 23.97
N PRO A 22 73.74 -13.46 25.10
CA PRO A 22 72.98 -12.51 25.93
C PRO A 22 73.59 -11.05 25.76
N GLU A 23 73.66 -10.06 26.66
CA GLU A 23 73.59 -9.95 28.14
C GLU A 23 72.91 -8.69 28.72
N LYS A 24 72.70 -8.76 30.03
CA LYS A 24 72.18 -7.77 31.01
C LYS A 24 72.85 -6.38 30.98
N ASN A 25 72.04 -5.33 31.15
CA ASN A 25 72.11 -4.44 32.33
C ASN A 25 70.77 -3.70 32.54
N ALA A 26 70.49 -3.14 33.73
CA ALA A 26 69.11 -3.03 34.21
C ALA A 26 68.70 -1.78 35.04
N LYS A 27 67.48 -1.29 34.76
CA LYS A 27 66.56 -0.53 35.66
C LYS A 27 67.01 0.90 36.06
N PRO A 28 66.13 1.74 36.68
CA PRO A 28 64.70 1.58 37.02
C PRO A 28 63.76 2.49 36.17
N GLY A 29 62.42 2.48 36.31
CA GLY A 29 61.52 1.61 37.08
C GLY A 29 60.30 2.36 37.65
N SER A 30 59.08 2.01 37.23
CA SER A 30 57.81 2.56 37.73
C SER A 30 56.88 1.45 38.23
N LYS A 31 55.94 1.78 39.14
CA LYS A 31 55.05 0.82 39.82
C LYS A 31 53.67 0.76 39.15
N GLY A 32 53.23 -0.43 38.74
CA GLY A 32 51.83 -0.73 38.41
C GLY A 32 51.03 -1.18 39.65
N PRO A 33 49.69 -1.03 39.66
CA PRO A 33 48.86 -1.24 40.85
C PRO A 33 48.63 -2.73 41.20
N SER A 34 48.15 -2.97 42.43
CA SER A 34 47.97 -4.31 42.99
C SER A 34 46.77 -5.07 42.39
N PRO A 35 46.84 -6.42 42.29
CA PRO A 35 45.91 -7.21 41.48
C PRO A 35 44.45 -7.19 41.97
N LYS A 36 44.17 -6.78 43.21
CA LYS A 36 42.79 -6.68 43.73
C LYS A 36 41.93 -5.65 42.97
N LEU A 37 42.53 -4.63 42.36
CA LEU A 37 41.81 -3.64 41.55
C LEU A 37 41.36 -4.20 40.19
N LEU A 38 42.10 -5.17 39.62
CA LEU A 38 41.81 -5.73 38.30
C LEU A 38 40.54 -6.60 38.31
N PHE A 39 40.34 -7.40 39.36
CA PHE A 39 39.13 -8.23 39.51
C PHE A 39 37.87 -7.40 39.75
N GLY A 40 37.96 -6.28 40.48
CA GLY A 40 36.83 -5.34 40.65
C GLY A 40 36.42 -4.68 39.33
N ALA A 41 37.39 -4.23 38.54
CA ALA A 41 37.14 -3.65 37.22
C ALA A 41 36.51 -4.67 36.25
N ALA A 42 36.99 -5.92 36.24
CA ALA A 42 36.43 -6.97 35.40
C ALA A 42 34.96 -7.29 35.76
N ALA A 43 34.64 -7.43 37.05
CA ALA A 43 33.27 -7.69 37.50
C ALA A 43 32.29 -6.55 37.15
N ALA A 44 32.72 -5.29 37.33
CA ALA A 44 31.94 -4.13 36.94
C ALA A 44 31.70 -4.07 35.42
N LEU A 45 32.72 -4.37 34.62
CA LEU A 45 32.61 -4.34 33.16
C LEU A 45 31.70 -5.46 32.62
N VAL A 46 31.74 -6.67 33.22
CA VAL A 46 30.79 -7.75 32.91
C VAL A 46 29.35 -7.34 33.26
N LEU A 47 29.13 -6.71 34.43
CA LEU A 47 27.80 -6.20 34.79
C LEU A 47 27.29 -5.12 33.83
N VAL A 48 28.16 -4.22 33.36
CA VAL A 48 27.80 -3.22 32.33
C VAL A 48 27.46 -3.90 31.00
N VAL A 49 28.23 -4.91 30.56
CA VAL A 49 27.93 -5.66 29.33
C VAL A 49 26.60 -6.41 29.46
N VAL A 50 26.32 -7.06 30.60
CA VAL A 50 25.04 -7.75 30.84
C VAL A 50 23.88 -6.74 30.88
N ALA A 51 24.06 -5.57 31.49
CA ALA A 51 23.05 -4.51 31.50
C ALA A 51 22.79 -3.94 30.09
N VAL A 52 23.84 -3.72 29.29
CA VAL A 52 23.72 -3.28 27.89
C VAL A 52 23.03 -4.35 27.04
N VAL A 53 23.37 -5.63 27.20
CA VAL A 53 22.69 -6.74 26.50
C VAL A 53 21.23 -6.85 26.94
N ALA A 54 20.92 -6.72 28.23
CA ALA A 54 19.55 -6.73 28.72
C ALA A 54 18.74 -5.54 28.18
N VAL A 55 19.30 -4.34 28.14
CA VAL A 55 18.68 -3.16 27.50
C VAL A 55 18.47 -3.43 26.01
N VAL A 56 19.48 -3.90 25.27
CA VAL A 56 19.39 -4.21 23.84
C VAL A 56 18.38 -5.33 23.54
N LEU A 57 18.15 -6.28 24.45
CA LEU A 57 17.11 -7.31 24.30
C LEU A 57 15.70 -6.79 24.66
N VAL A 58 15.58 -5.83 25.57
CA VAL A 58 14.29 -5.23 25.98
C VAL A 58 13.85 -4.11 25.02
N THR A 59 14.78 -3.29 24.52
CA THR A 59 14.53 -2.27 23.48
C THR A 59 14.70 -2.82 22.06
N GLY A 60 15.25 -4.02 21.91
CA GLY A 60 15.32 -4.78 20.67
C GLY A 60 14.10 -5.67 20.43
N GLY A 61 13.06 -5.54 21.26
CA GLY A 61 11.71 -5.96 20.90
C GLY A 61 11.27 -5.18 19.66
N GLY A 62 11.53 -5.75 18.49
CA GLY A 62 11.28 -5.10 17.21
C GLY A 62 9.81 -4.76 17.08
N GLU A 63 9.50 -3.47 16.95
CA GLU A 63 8.22 -3.04 16.40
C GLU A 63 8.06 -3.73 15.04
N GLU A 64 7.11 -4.65 14.93
CA GLU A 64 6.61 -5.09 13.63
C GLU A 64 6.02 -3.86 12.95
N LYS A 65 6.85 -3.20 12.14
CA LYS A 65 6.45 -1.99 11.40
C LYS A 65 5.31 -2.38 10.48
N ALA A 66 4.09 -2.04 10.91
CA ALA A 66 2.87 -2.31 10.17
C ALA A 66 3.10 -1.93 8.70
N PRO A 67 2.85 -2.85 7.75
CA PRO A 67 3.36 -2.74 6.39
C PRO A 67 2.93 -1.41 5.78
N ALA A 68 3.92 -0.66 5.29
CA ALA A 68 3.73 0.74 4.92
C ALA A 68 2.62 0.87 3.85
N VAL A 69 1.50 1.47 4.25
CA VAL A 69 0.32 1.63 3.40
C VAL A 69 0.71 2.28 2.08
N ALA A 70 0.43 1.58 0.96
CA ALA A 70 0.85 2.00 -0.37
C ALA A 70 0.19 3.34 -0.75
N LYS A 71 0.99 4.41 -0.76
CA LYS A 71 0.56 5.76 -1.15
C LYS A 71 0.58 5.91 -2.67
N VAL A 72 -0.36 5.23 -3.32
CA VAL A 72 -0.46 5.14 -4.78
C VAL A 72 -1.71 5.85 -5.30
N VAL A 73 -1.59 6.44 -6.49
CA VAL A 73 -2.64 7.16 -7.23
C VAL A 73 -2.69 6.64 -8.69
N PRO A 74 -3.81 6.77 -9.39
CA PRO A 74 -3.90 6.40 -10.81
C PRO A 74 -3.02 7.29 -11.69
N THR A 75 -2.61 6.78 -12.85
CA THR A 75 -1.92 7.58 -13.88
C THR A 75 -2.89 8.45 -14.67
N ALA A 76 -4.13 7.97 -14.87
CA ALA A 76 -5.23 8.72 -15.46
C ALA A 76 -6.48 8.59 -14.59
N TYR A 77 -7.17 9.69 -14.32
CA TYR A 77 -8.45 9.71 -13.59
C TYR A 77 -9.56 10.32 -14.47
N THR A 78 -10.79 9.81 -14.36
CA THR A 78 -11.94 10.32 -15.13
C THR A 78 -13.23 10.17 -14.31
N PRO A 79 -13.69 11.26 -13.66
CA PRO A 79 -14.95 11.28 -12.92
C PRO A 79 -16.14 11.69 -13.79
N ASP A 80 -17.16 10.85 -13.87
CA ASP A 80 -18.47 11.19 -14.43
C ASP A 80 -19.48 11.52 -13.32
N TYR A 81 -19.84 12.80 -13.21
CA TYR A 81 -20.77 13.31 -12.21
C TYR A 81 -22.25 13.13 -12.59
N ASN A 82 -22.55 12.56 -13.78
CA ASN A 82 -23.91 12.37 -14.29
C ASN A 82 -24.62 11.14 -13.68
N GLY A 83 -24.90 11.20 -12.38
CA GLY A 83 -25.66 10.19 -11.62
C GLY A 83 -27.16 10.21 -11.91
N GLY A 84 -27.56 10.33 -13.17
CA GLY A 84 -28.95 10.29 -13.61
C GLY A 84 -29.59 8.93 -13.34
N GLY A 85 -30.89 8.91 -13.07
CA GLY A 85 -31.65 7.69 -12.76
C GLY A 85 -31.62 7.24 -11.28
N PHE A 86 -30.66 7.70 -10.48
CA PHE A 86 -30.49 7.27 -9.08
C PHE A 86 -31.02 8.28 -8.04
N ALA A 87 -32.07 9.05 -8.37
CA ALA A 87 -32.58 10.10 -7.48
C ALA A 87 -33.18 9.55 -6.17
N GLN A 88 -33.81 8.38 -6.25
CA GLN A 88 -34.52 7.73 -5.14
C GLN A 88 -33.55 7.18 -4.07
N ILE A 89 -32.29 6.89 -4.45
CA ILE A 89 -31.19 6.54 -3.56
C ILE A 89 -30.14 7.66 -3.42
N ALA A 90 -30.49 8.92 -3.74
CA ALA A 90 -29.57 10.07 -3.67
C ALA A 90 -29.25 10.56 -2.24
N ASP A 91 -29.91 10.02 -1.21
CA ASP A 91 -29.69 10.35 0.20
C ASP A 91 -29.80 9.06 1.04
N ARG A 92 -28.88 8.85 1.98
CA ARG A 92 -28.89 7.65 2.84
C ARG A 92 -30.08 7.62 3.80
N ARG A 93 -30.84 8.70 3.94
CA ARG A 93 -32.11 8.72 4.69
C ARG A 93 -33.22 7.97 3.95
N THR A 94 -33.17 7.85 2.62
CA THR A 94 -34.12 7.04 1.83
C THR A 94 -33.60 5.63 1.55
N ASP A 95 -32.28 5.44 1.39
CA ASP A 95 -31.65 4.11 1.38
C ASP A 95 -30.76 3.89 2.62
N GLN A 96 -31.40 3.53 3.74
CA GLN A 96 -30.75 3.43 5.06
C GLN A 96 -29.93 2.15 5.29
N ARG A 97 -29.97 1.19 4.35
CA ARG A 97 -29.30 -0.11 4.51
C ARG A 97 -27.78 0.06 4.43
N ALA A 98 -27.04 -0.42 5.42
CA ALA A 98 -25.59 -0.60 5.28
C ALA A 98 -25.28 -1.52 4.08
N ILE A 99 -24.15 -1.32 3.41
CA ILE A 99 -23.64 -2.25 2.40
C ILE A 99 -23.21 -3.55 3.11
N THR A 100 -23.49 -4.69 2.49
CA THR A 100 -23.08 -6.04 2.92
C THR A 100 -22.14 -6.67 1.90
N GLU A 101 -21.27 -7.60 2.33
CA GLU A 101 -20.36 -8.29 1.38
C GLU A 101 -21.13 -9.25 0.46
N ALA A 102 -22.30 -9.73 0.88
CA ALA A 102 -23.14 -10.62 0.10
C ALA A 102 -23.79 -9.94 -1.11
N GLU A 103 -24.23 -8.68 -0.99
CA GLU A 103 -24.83 -7.94 -2.11
C GLU A 103 -23.80 -7.34 -3.06
N ALA A 104 -22.69 -6.80 -2.53
CA ALA A 104 -21.69 -6.09 -3.34
C ALA A 104 -20.63 -7.03 -3.93
N PHE A 105 -20.31 -8.13 -3.23
CA PHE A 105 -19.19 -9.03 -3.56
C PHE A 105 -19.62 -10.52 -3.56
N GLY A 106 -20.92 -10.81 -3.58
CA GLY A 106 -21.47 -12.16 -3.73
C GLY A 106 -21.97 -12.45 -5.14
N GLY A 107 -22.45 -13.68 -5.37
CA GLY A 107 -23.05 -14.09 -6.65
C GLY A 107 -22.17 -13.78 -7.85
N ASP A 108 -22.74 -13.10 -8.84
CA ASP A 108 -22.07 -12.77 -10.11
C ASP A 108 -20.87 -11.83 -9.94
N ALA A 109 -20.79 -11.06 -8.84
CA ALA A 109 -19.62 -10.25 -8.52
C ALA A 109 -18.35 -11.09 -8.26
N LYS A 110 -18.45 -12.42 -8.10
CA LYS A 110 -17.29 -13.32 -8.06
C LYS A 110 -16.58 -13.48 -9.41
N THR A 111 -17.32 -13.42 -10.51
CA THR A 111 -16.78 -13.62 -11.87
C THR A 111 -17.46 -12.64 -12.83
N ILE A 112 -16.80 -11.50 -13.07
CA ILE A 112 -17.36 -10.38 -13.84
C ILE A 112 -16.78 -10.33 -15.25
N GLN A 113 -17.60 -9.92 -16.23
CA GLN A 113 -17.23 -9.91 -17.64
C GLN A 113 -17.79 -8.71 -18.40
N SER A 114 -16.98 -8.13 -19.28
CA SER A 114 -17.40 -7.21 -20.34
C SER A 114 -16.51 -7.37 -21.57
N GLY A 115 -17.13 -7.38 -22.76
CA GLY A 115 -16.43 -7.58 -24.04
C GLY A 115 -15.51 -8.82 -24.02
N ARG A 116 -14.21 -8.59 -24.22
CA ARG A 116 -13.16 -9.63 -24.21
C ARG A 116 -12.66 -10.03 -22.82
N TYR A 117 -13.00 -9.28 -21.77
CA TYR A 117 -12.40 -9.43 -20.46
C TYR A 117 -13.32 -10.19 -19.50
N THR A 118 -12.86 -11.34 -19.03
CA THR A 118 -13.41 -12.03 -17.86
C THR A 118 -12.42 -11.90 -16.71
N PHE A 119 -12.91 -11.52 -15.53
CA PHE A 119 -12.15 -11.37 -14.29
C PHE A 119 -12.71 -12.28 -13.20
N THR A 120 -11.85 -12.77 -12.31
CA THR A 120 -12.23 -13.49 -11.09
C THR A 120 -11.84 -12.66 -9.86
N GLN A 121 -12.72 -12.62 -8.86
CA GLN A 121 -12.47 -11.94 -7.59
C GLN A 121 -11.37 -12.68 -6.79
N ALA A 122 -10.23 -12.02 -6.57
CA ALA A 122 -9.15 -12.54 -5.73
C ALA A 122 -9.37 -12.25 -4.22
N GLY A 123 -10.15 -11.22 -3.89
CA GLY A 123 -10.53 -10.90 -2.52
C GLY A 123 -11.49 -9.71 -2.49
N ALA A 124 -12.24 -9.57 -1.39
CA ALA A 124 -13.03 -8.37 -1.11
C ALA A 124 -13.16 -8.16 0.39
N GLN A 125 -13.48 -6.93 0.80
CA GLN A 125 -13.77 -6.58 2.19
C GLN A 125 -14.64 -5.32 2.29
N LEU A 126 -15.44 -5.22 3.34
CA LEU A 126 -15.99 -3.95 3.84
C LEU A 126 -15.16 -3.41 5.01
N THR A 127 -14.82 -2.13 4.94
CA THR A 127 -14.00 -1.43 5.95
C THR A 127 -14.58 -0.05 6.26
N ASP A 128 -14.17 0.57 7.37
CA ASP A 128 -14.45 1.99 7.62
C ASP A 128 -13.71 2.88 6.61
N CYS A 129 -14.14 4.13 6.48
CA CYS A 129 -13.60 5.03 5.46
C CYS A 129 -12.16 5.50 5.73
N LYS A 130 -11.66 5.38 6.98
CA LYS A 130 -10.32 5.82 7.37
C LYS A 130 -9.28 4.72 7.14
N SER A 131 -9.56 3.47 7.50
CA SER A 131 -8.65 2.34 7.21
C SER A 131 -8.54 2.01 5.72
N ALA A 132 -9.56 2.39 4.93
CA ALA A 132 -9.55 2.24 3.48
C ALA A 132 -8.82 3.35 2.70
N THR A 133 -8.36 4.43 3.34
CA THR A 133 -7.80 5.61 2.65
C THR A 133 -6.55 6.16 3.32
N TRP A 134 -5.75 6.91 2.57
CA TRP A 134 -4.62 7.68 3.09
C TRP A 134 -4.71 9.14 2.64
N GLY A 135 -4.10 10.04 3.41
CA GLY A 135 -4.12 11.48 3.17
C GLY A 135 -5.15 12.20 4.04
N ASP A 136 -4.67 13.08 4.91
CA ASP A 136 -5.46 13.67 6.00
C ASP A 136 -6.64 14.50 5.46
N ARG A 137 -6.45 15.19 4.33
CA ARG A 137 -7.53 15.96 3.68
C ARG A 137 -8.63 15.05 3.15
N LEU A 138 -8.31 13.96 2.45
CA LEU A 138 -9.32 12.99 1.99
C LEU A 138 -10.07 12.38 3.18
N GLN A 139 -9.37 12.03 4.26
CA GLN A 139 -9.99 11.49 5.48
C GLN A 139 -10.90 12.53 6.18
N GLN A 140 -10.53 13.81 6.17
CA GLN A 140 -11.37 14.91 6.67
C GLN A 140 -12.61 15.13 5.78
N ASP A 141 -12.45 15.18 4.46
CA ASP A 141 -13.55 15.31 3.49
C ASP A 141 -14.54 14.14 3.64
N LEU A 142 -14.05 12.90 3.76
CA LEU A 142 -14.88 11.71 4.00
C LEU A 142 -15.69 11.79 5.29
N ALA A 143 -15.09 12.28 6.38
CA ALA A 143 -15.79 12.48 7.65
C ALA A 143 -16.83 13.61 7.56
N ALA A 144 -16.47 14.75 6.96
CA ALA A 144 -17.36 15.91 6.80
C ALA A 144 -18.59 15.60 5.94
N HIS A 145 -18.43 14.80 4.89
CA HIS A 145 -19.51 14.36 4.02
C HIS A 145 -20.19 13.05 4.49
N GLY A 146 -19.88 12.59 5.71
CA GLY A 146 -20.60 11.52 6.40
C GLY A 146 -20.42 10.13 5.78
N CYS A 147 -19.22 9.81 5.29
CA CYS A 147 -18.87 8.47 4.88
C CYS A 147 -19.02 7.46 6.04
N THR A 148 -19.62 6.29 5.78
CA THR A 148 -19.78 5.22 6.78
C THR A 148 -19.02 3.95 6.44
N GLN A 149 -18.92 3.59 5.16
CA GLN A 149 -18.30 2.36 4.69
C GLN A 149 -17.54 2.60 3.38
N ILE A 150 -16.41 1.91 3.23
CA ILE A 150 -15.76 1.69 1.93
C ILE A 150 -15.62 0.19 1.71
N GLY A 151 -16.33 -0.30 0.69
CA GLY A 151 -16.17 -1.65 0.16
C GLY A 151 -15.10 -1.66 -0.93
N ARG A 152 -14.23 -2.68 -0.92
CA ARG A 152 -13.18 -2.89 -1.93
C ARG A 152 -13.17 -4.34 -2.36
N ALA A 153 -13.07 -4.58 -3.67
CA ALA A 153 -12.86 -5.90 -4.25
C ALA A 153 -11.73 -5.87 -5.29
N ALA A 154 -10.85 -6.86 -5.23
CA ALA A 154 -9.70 -7.02 -6.11
C ALA A 154 -9.95 -8.15 -7.11
N TYR A 155 -9.62 -7.90 -8.37
CA TYR A 155 -9.95 -8.74 -9.51
C TYR A 155 -8.70 -9.03 -10.36
N VAL A 156 -8.63 -10.25 -10.88
CA VAL A 156 -7.56 -10.70 -11.79
C VAL A 156 -8.19 -11.24 -13.06
N SER A 157 -7.72 -10.76 -14.21
CA SER A 157 -8.16 -11.24 -15.53
C SER A 157 -7.82 -12.71 -15.76
N ALA A 158 -8.60 -13.40 -16.60
CA ALA A 158 -8.38 -14.82 -16.92
C ALA A 158 -6.99 -15.12 -17.51
N ASP A 159 -6.40 -14.18 -18.27
CA ASP A 159 -5.03 -14.29 -18.80
C ASP A 159 -3.95 -13.71 -17.85
N LYS A 160 -4.37 -13.21 -16.69
CA LYS A 160 -3.57 -12.61 -15.61
C LYS A 160 -2.76 -11.37 -16.01
N LYS A 161 -3.06 -10.71 -17.14
CA LYS A 161 -2.34 -9.49 -17.59
C LYS A 161 -2.93 -8.18 -17.09
N VAL A 162 -4.20 -8.19 -16.66
CA VAL A 162 -4.87 -7.02 -16.07
C VAL A 162 -5.33 -7.36 -14.67
N VAL A 163 -5.12 -6.42 -13.75
CA VAL A 163 -5.70 -6.42 -12.40
C VAL A 163 -6.64 -5.24 -12.25
N GLY A 164 -7.73 -5.44 -11.50
CA GLY A 164 -8.79 -4.47 -11.28
C GLY A 164 -9.11 -4.30 -9.81
N GLN A 165 -9.51 -3.10 -9.44
CA GLN A 165 -10.05 -2.72 -8.14
C GLN A 165 -11.44 -2.15 -8.37
N PHE A 166 -12.45 -2.74 -7.75
CA PHE A 166 -13.76 -2.11 -7.59
C PHE A 166 -13.83 -1.52 -6.19
N ILE A 167 -14.26 -0.26 -6.09
CA ILE A 167 -14.45 0.45 -4.82
C ILE A 167 -15.84 1.07 -4.81
N VAL A 168 -16.55 0.93 -3.69
CA VAL A 168 -17.81 1.64 -3.43
C VAL A 168 -17.75 2.34 -2.08
N ILE A 169 -18.09 3.64 -2.08
CA ILE A 169 -18.03 4.54 -0.92
C ILE A 169 -19.45 4.95 -0.54
N ASN A 170 -19.87 4.63 0.68
CA ASN A 170 -21.19 4.95 1.22
C ASN A 170 -21.16 6.35 1.88
N MET A 171 -21.61 7.39 1.16
CA MET A 171 -21.67 8.78 1.65
C MET A 171 -23.04 9.12 2.28
N LYS A 172 -23.16 10.29 2.91
CA LYS A 172 -24.46 10.76 3.43
C LYS A 172 -25.49 11.01 2.33
N ASP A 173 -25.05 11.62 1.23
CA ASP A 173 -25.88 12.13 0.14
C ASP A 173 -25.06 12.27 -1.15
N LYS A 174 -25.72 12.48 -2.30
CA LYS A 174 -25.06 12.67 -3.60
C LYS A 174 -24.06 13.84 -3.60
N ALA A 175 -24.33 14.93 -2.88
CA ALA A 175 -23.38 16.05 -2.83
C ALA A 175 -22.07 15.64 -2.13
N GLY A 176 -22.16 14.76 -1.12
CA GLY A 176 -21.01 14.06 -0.57
C GLY A 176 -20.27 13.18 -1.58
N ALA A 177 -20.99 12.32 -2.32
CA ALA A 177 -20.38 11.49 -3.37
C ALA A 177 -19.64 12.34 -4.43
N ASP A 178 -20.30 13.38 -4.94
CA ASP A 178 -19.74 14.36 -5.88
C ASP A 178 -18.49 15.04 -5.33
N GLN A 179 -18.45 15.41 -4.04
CA GLN A 179 -17.29 16.07 -3.45
C GLN A 179 -16.12 15.10 -3.24
N ILE A 180 -16.38 13.86 -2.82
CA ILE A 180 -15.31 12.86 -2.68
C ILE A 180 -14.69 12.52 -4.05
N MET A 181 -15.49 12.46 -5.12
CA MET A 181 -14.95 12.30 -6.48
C MET A 181 -14.05 13.46 -6.93
N ARG A 182 -14.26 14.69 -6.42
CA ARG A 182 -13.36 15.84 -6.65
C ARG A 182 -12.11 15.81 -5.77
N SER A 183 -12.21 15.28 -4.55
CA SER A 183 -11.06 15.11 -3.67
C SER A 183 -10.19 13.91 -4.09
N LEU A 184 -10.77 12.93 -4.79
CA LEU A 184 -10.10 11.88 -5.55
C LEU A 184 -9.68 12.34 -6.96
N GLU A 185 -9.41 13.62 -7.17
CA GLU A 185 -8.60 14.08 -8.32
C GLU A 185 -7.12 14.04 -7.90
N PRO A 186 -6.22 13.27 -8.58
CA PRO A 186 -4.80 13.24 -8.21
C PRO A 186 -4.15 14.63 -8.12
N GLY A 187 -4.54 15.56 -9.01
CA GLY A 187 -4.09 16.96 -8.95
C GLY A 187 -4.54 17.73 -7.69
N ALA A 188 -5.60 17.29 -7.01
CA ALA A 188 -6.09 17.90 -5.77
C ALA A 188 -5.29 17.52 -4.52
N ASN A 189 -4.35 16.56 -4.62
CA ASN A 189 -3.40 16.16 -3.58
C ASN A 189 -4.03 15.84 -2.20
N ALA A 190 -5.29 15.43 -2.14
CA ALA A 190 -6.01 15.23 -0.88
C ALA A 190 -5.65 13.90 -0.18
N GLY A 191 -5.32 12.89 -0.96
CA GLY A 191 -5.18 11.50 -0.52
C GLY A 191 -5.60 10.52 -1.62
N TRP A 192 -5.65 9.23 -1.30
CA TRP A 192 -6.26 8.21 -2.18
C TRP A 192 -6.84 7.03 -1.40
N ILE A 193 -7.55 6.16 -2.11
CA ILE A 193 -8.01 4.86 -1.60
C ILE A 193 -6.85 3.86 -1.59
N VAL A 194 -6.69 3.11 -0.51
CA VAL A 194 -5.70 2.03 -0.41
C VAL A 194 -6.17 0.84 -1.27
N PRO A 195 -5.41 0.39 -2.29
CA PRO A 195 -5.74 -0.80 -3.06
C PRO A 195 -5.89 -2.03 -2.17
N LEU A 196 -6.79 -2.94 -2.54
CA LEU A 196 -6.83 -4.27 -1.95
C LEU A 196 -5.83 -5.17 -2.71
N ASN A 197 -4.83 -5.68 -1.99
CA ASN A 197 -3.85 -6.64 -2.48
C ASN A 197 -3.97 -7.94 -1.67
N PRO A 198 -4.82 -8.91 -2.10
CA PRO A 198 -4.94 -10.21 -1.44
C PRO A 198 -3.69 -11.07 -1.65
N ASP A 199 -3.38 -11.94 -0.69
CA ASP A 199 -2.28 -12.89 -0.81
C ASP A 199 -2.46 -13.82 -2.03
N GLY A 200 -1.38 -14.03 -2.79
CA GLY A 200 -1.39 -14.84 -4.01
C GLY A 200 -1.94 -14.14 -5.26
N ALA A 201 -2.49 -12.93 -5.15
CA ALA A 201 -2.85 -12.11 -6.32
C ALA A 201 -1.62 -11.35 -6.88
N PRO A 202 -1.59 -10.99 -8.17
CA PRO A 202 -0.61 -10.05 -8.71
C PRO A 202 -0.81 -8.67 -8.07
N ALA A 203 0.29 -8.04 -7.63
CA ALA A 203 0.22 -6.78 -6.88
C ALA A 203 -0.28 -5.59 -7.72
N PHE A 204 -1.13 -4.78 -7.08
CA PHE A 204 -1.68 -3.52 -7.57
C PHE A 204 -1.01 -2.34 -6.85
N GLY A 205 -0.72 -1.26 -7.60
CA GLY A 205 -0.04 -0.04 -7.14
C GLY A 205 1.27 0.30 -7.87
N ALA A 206 1.48 -0.21 -9.09
CA ALA A 206 2.71 0.03 -9.88
C ALA A 206 2.40 0.14 -11.38
N GLY A 207 3.28 0.80 -12.15
CA GLY A 207 3.11 0.92 -13.61
C GLY A 207 1.95 1.83 -14.03
N PHE A 208 1.44 1.63 -15.25
CA PHE A 208 0.35 2.43 -15.80
C PHE A 208 -1.01 1.95 -15.29
N SER A 209 -1.84 2.88 -14.82
CA SER A 209 -3.21 2.59 -14.36
C SER A 209 -4.19 3.71 -14.65
N ALA A 210 -5.45 3.34 -14.87
CA ALA A 210 -6.55 4.27 -15.14
C ALA A 210 -7.70 4.02 -14.16
N ALA A 211 -8.23 5.08 -13.57
CA ALA A 211 -9.35 5.05 -12.64
C ALA A 211 -10.53 5.87 -13.16
N TYR A 212 -11.72 5.29 -13.12
CA TYR A 212 -12.97 5.89 -13.56
C TYR A 212 -13.90 5.96 -12.34
N ALA A 213 -14.53 7.10 -12.13
CA ALA A 213 -15.42 7.28 -10.99
C ALA A 213 -16.82 7.70 -11.46
N ARG A 214 -17.86 7.13 -10.84
CA ARG A 214 -19.26 7.42 -11.12
C ARG A 214 -20.04 7.52 -9.81
N ASN A 215 -20.97 8.46 -9.75
CA ASN A 215 -21.93 8.55 -8.65
C ASN A 215 -23.21 7.75 -8.97
N TYR A 216 -23.68 7.03 -7.96
CA TYR A 216 -24.88 6.19 -7.99
C TYR A 216 -25.77 6.65 -6.82
N GLY A 217 -26.46 7.77 -7.00
CA GLY A 217 -27.14 8.44 -5.90
C GLY A 217 -26.13 8.91 -4.84
N HIS A 218 -26.26 8.44 -3.59
CA HIS A 218 -25.33 8.74 -2.50
C HIS A 218 -24.05 7.87 -2.47
N TYR A 219 -23.90 6.92 -3.39
CA TYR A 219 -22.68 6.12 -3.51
C TYR A 219 -21.70 6.77 -4.50
N ALA A 220 -20.42 6.84 -4.14
CA ALA A 220 -19.35 7.06 -5.10
C ALA A 220 -18.70 5.71 -5.43
N VAL A 221 -18.76 5.29 -6.68
CA VAL A 221 -18.09 4.10 -7.20
C VAL A 221 -16.80 4.53 -7.91
N VAL A 222 -15.72 3.78 -7.71
CA VAL A 222 -14.48 3.92 -8.46
C VAL A 222 -14.07 2.55 -8.98
N THR A 223 -13.82 2.46 -10.28
CA THR A 223 -13.13 1.32 -10.89
C THR A 223 -11.71 1.76 -11.20
N TRP A 224 -10.71 0.95 -10.85
CA TRP A 224 -9.30 1.27 -11.08
C TRP A 224 -8.56 0.05 -11.58
N VAL A 225 -8.02 0.15 -12.80
CA VAL A 225 -7.40 -0.96 -13.52
C VAL A 225 -5.96 -0.65 -13.88
N GLN A 226 -5.13 -1.70 -13.93
CA GLN A 226 -3.68 -1.63 -14.12
C GLN A 226 -3.19 -2.88 -14.85
N GLU A 227 -2.12 -2.76 -15.64
CA GLU A 227 -1.39 -3.93 -16.13
C GLU A 227 -0.74 -4.70 -14.96
N ALA A 228 -0.94 -6.01 -14.90
CA ALA A 228 -0.50 -6.85 -13.80
C ALA A 228 1.02 -6.83 -13.63
N GLY A 229 1.50 -6.73 -12.38
CA GLY A 229 2.94 -6.60 -12.08
C GLY A 229 3.54 -5.23 -12.41
N GLY A 230 2.73 -4.26 -12.87
CA GLY A 230 3.16 -2.87 -13.10
C GLY A 230 3.79 -2.62 -14.48
N GLY A 231 3.29 -3.30 -15.50
CA GLY A 231 3.62 -3.01 -16.89
C GLY A 231 3.20 -1.60 -17.35
N GLN A 232 3.66 -1.24 -18.55
CA GLN A 232 3.40 0.04 -19.22
C GLN A 232 3.08 -0.15 -20.72
N GLY A 233 2.71 -1.37 -21.12
CA GLY A 233 2.28 -1.69 -22.48
C GLY A 233 0.78 -1.49 -22.71
N ALA A 234 -0.04 -1.59 -21.65
CA ALA A 234 -1.47 -1.36 -21.72
C ALA A 234 -1.81 0.09 -22.10
N THR A 235 -2.61 0.26 -23.16
CA THR A 235 -3.12 1.57 -23.57
C THR A 235 -4.31 2.02 -22.72
N LEU A 236 -4.60 3.32 -22.68
CA LEU A 236 -5.78 3.85 -21.99
C LEU A 236 -7.07 3.19 -22.50
N ASN A 237 -7.21 3.00 -23.82
CA ASN A 237 -8.38 2.37 -24.43
C ASN A 237 -8.58 0.93 -23.95
N GLU A 238 -7.51 0.14 -23.85
CA GLU A 238 -7.60 -1.23 -23.32
C GLU A 238 -8.01 -1.26 -21.84
N LEU A 239 -7.65 -0.23 -21.08
CA LEU A 239 -8.08 -0.05 -19.69
C LEU A 239 -9.52 0.48 -19.58
N ILE A 240 -10.06 1.21 -20.56
CA ILE A 240 -11.50 1.55 -20.61
C ILE A 240 -12.33 0.27 -20.75
N ASP A 241 -12.02 -0.57 -21.74
CA ASP A 241 -12.75 -1.84 -21.94
C ASP A 241 -12.64 -2.78 -20.72
N ALA A 242 -11.50 -2.73 -20.01
CA ALA A 242 -11.30 -3.49 -18.77
C ALA A 242 -12.09 -2.92 -17.58
N SER A 243 -12.18 -1.58 -17.45
CA SER A 243 -12.90 -0.96 -16.34
C SER A 243 -14.40 -1.17 -16.42
N LEU A 244 -14.98 -1.27 -17.63
CA LEU A 244 -16.37 -1.67 -17.83
C LEU A 244 -16.69 -3.08 -17.29
N ALA A 245 -15.72 -4.01 -17.33
CA ALA A 245 -15.88 -5.30 -16.68
C ALA A 245 -15.78 -5.16 -15.15
N VAL A 246 -14.88 -4.30 -14.66
CA VAL A 246 -14.65 -4.06 -13.22
C VAL A 246 -15.75 -3.21 -12.57
N GLU A 247 -16.56 -2.48 -13.35
CA GLU A 247 -17.73 -1.70 -12.86
C GLU A 247 -18.91 -2.61 -12.47
N LYS A 248 -18.95 -3.83 -13.01
CA LYS A 248 -20.06 -4.80 -12.84
C LYS A 248 -20.55 -5.05 -11.40
N PRO A 249 -19.70 -5.08 -10.34
CA PRO A 249 -20.20 -5.21 -8.98
C PRO A 249 -21.15 -4.09 -8.55
N ALA A 250 -21.15 -2.91 -9.21
CA ALA A 250 -22.14 -1.85 -9.00
C ALA A 250 -23.58 -2.23 -9.40
N ASP A 251 -23.81 -3.38 -10.05
CA ASP A 251 -25.17 -3.83 -10.38
C ASP A 251 -26.06 -4.02 -9.13
N PHE A 252 -25.47 -4.18 -7.93
CA PHE A 252 -26.22 -4.15 -6.66
C PHE A 252 -26.93 -2.80 -6.40
N LEU A 253 -26.41 -1.70 -6.95
CA LEU A 253 -26.99 -0.35 -6.80
C LEU A 253 -28.24 -0.17 -7.67
N TRP A 254 -28.35 -0.88 -8.80
CA TRP A 254 -29.61 -0.99 -9.55
C TRP A 254 -30.66 -1.80 -8.76
N ALA A 255 -30.27 -2.89 -8.10
CA ALA A 255 -31.17 -3.63 -7.21
C ALA A 255 -31.61 -2.78 -6.00
N ARG A 256 -30.72 -1.95 -5.45
CA ARG A 256 -31.08 -0.98 -4.38
C ARG A 256 -32.04 0.10 -4.85
N LEU A 257 -31.90 0.58 -6.09
CA LEU A 257 -32.81 1.53 -6.71
C LEU A 257 -34.22 0.93 -6.86
N GLY A 258 -34.34 -0.26 -7.45
CA GLY A 258 -35.64 -0.94 -7.60
C GLY A 258 -36.37 -1.13 -6.26
N LEU A 259 -35.65 -1.54 -5.22
CA LEU A 259 -36.20 -1.68 -3.86
C LEU A 259 -36.61 -0.34 -3.21
N ALA A 260 -36.02 0.79 -3.65
CA ALA A 260 -36.45 2.13 -3.22
C ALA A 260 -37.69 2.61 -4.00
N ASP A 261 -37.80 2.23 -5.28
CA ASP A 261 -38.96 2.52 -6.12
C ASP A 261 -40.20 1.73 -5.68
N GLU A 262 -40.04 0.47 -5.28
CA GLU A 262 -41.10 -0.34 -4.66
C GLU A 262 -41.56 0.24 -3.31
N ALA A 263 -40.64 0.79 -2.51
CA ALA A 263 -40.95 1.39 -1.21
C ALA A 263 -41.54 2.82 -1.29
N ALA A 264 -41.67 3.39 -2.49
CA ALA A 264 -42.20 4.73 -2.74
C ALA A 264 -43.64 4.73 -3.33
N GLN A 265 -44.26 3.56 -3.45
CA GLN A 265 -45.60 3.32 -4.03
C GLN A 265 -46.66 3.02 -2.95
#